data_AF-E3UGU4-F1
#
_entry.id   AF-E3UGU4-F1
#
_cell.length_a   1.000
_cell.length_b   1.000
_cell.length_c   1.000
_cell.angle_alpha   90.00
_cell.angle_beta   90.00
_cell.angle_gamma   90.00
#
_symmetry.space_group_name_H-M   'P 1'
#
loop_
_entity.id
_entity.type
_entity.pdbx_description
1 polymer ?
#
loop_
_entity_poly.entity_id
_entity_poly.type
_entity_poly.pdbx_seq_one_letter_code
_entity_poly.pdbx_strand_id
1 'polypeptide(L)'
;KTSAGKWRITIGSKINRTGISLVYDTTDFKTYEKLDTLLHKVPNTGMWECVDFYPVSKTLVKGLDTSVNGPDVKHVVKASMDDTRIDHYAIGTYFDSNGTWIPDDPTIDVGISTSLRYDCGKFY
;
A
#
# COMPACT_ATOMS: atom_id res chain seq x y z
N LYS A 1 5.57 -12.85 -6.39
CA LYS A 1 7.02 -12.71 -6.12
C LYS A 1 7.54 -11.49 -6.86
N THR A 2 8.54 -10.81 -6.30
CA THR A 2 9.27 -9.74 -6.98
C THR A 2 9.99 -10.28 -8.22
N SER A 3 10.42 -9.40 -9.11
CA SER A 3 11.29 -9.68 -10.26
C SER A 3 12.61 -10.35 -9.85
N ALA A 4 13.06 -10.15 -8.61
CA ALA A 4 14.21 -10.83 -8.01
C ALA A 4 13.87 -12.19 -7.38
N GLY A 5 12.63 -12.68 -7.51
CA GLY A 5 12.20 -13.98 -6.99
C GLY A 5 11.93 -14.03 -5.48
N LYS A 6 11.97 -12.89 -4.79
CA LYS A 6 11.65 -12.79 -3.35
C LYS A 6 10.14 -12.61 -3.14
N TRP A 7 9.66 -12.98 -1.95
CA TRP A 7 8.36 -12.53 -1.45
C TRP A 7 8.54 -11.19 -0.77
N ARG A 8 7.51 -10.34 -0.85
CA ARG A 8 7.52 -9.01 -0.26
C ARG A 8 6.23 -8.81 0.52
N ILE A 9 6.38 -8.31 1.75
CA ILE A 9 5.26 -7.99 2.63
C ILE A 9 5.37 -6.54 3.11
N THR A 10 4.23 -6.00 3.55
CA THR A 10 4.18 -4.66 4.12
C THR A 10 3.63 -4.67 5.54
N ILE A 11 4.11 -3.72 6.36
CA ILE A 11 3.66 -3.50 7.72
C ILE A 11 3.38 -1.99 7.91
N GLY A 12 2.16 -1.66 8.33
CA GLY A 12 1.79 -0.29 8.69
C GLY A 12 2.50 0.20 9.94
N SER A 13 2.94 1.45 9.93
CA SER A 13 3.60 2.09 11.07
C SER A 13 3.50 3.63 10.98
N LYS A 14 4.26 4.34 11.82
CA LYS A 14 4.45 5.79 11.72
C LYS A 14 5.85 6.22 12.13
N ILE A 15 6.30 7.33 11.57
CA ILE A 15 7.44 8.11 12.07
C ILE A 15 6.89 9.46 12.52
N ASN A 16 6.93 9.76 13.81
CA ASN A 16 6.24 10.90 14.39
C ASN A 16 4.73 10.89 14.03
N ARG A 17 4.24 11.90 13.31
CA ARG A 17 2.87 11.98 12.77
C ARG A 17 2.72 11.54 11.31
N THR A 18 3.80 11.10 10.67
CA THR A 18 3.80 10.62 9.29
C THR A 18 3.46 9.14 9.27
N GLY A 19 2.33 8.78 8.69
CA GLY A 19 1.98 7.37 8.45
C GLY A 19 2.88 6.78 7.39
N ILE A 20 3.31 5.54 7.60
CA ILE A 20 4.24 4.85 6.71
C ILE A 20 3.83 3.40 6.50
N SER A 21 4.31 2.84 5.40
CA SER A 21 4.23 1.43 5.09
C SER A 21 5.65 0.89 4.92
N LEU A 22 6.09 0.10 5.91
CA LEU A 22 7.38 -0.61 5.89
C LEU A 22 7.33 -1.76 4.89
N VAL A 23 8.47 -2.13 4.35
CA VAL A 23 8.60 -3.23 3.38
C VAL A 23 9.64 -4.22 3.86
N TYR A 24 9.32 -5.51 3.77
CA TYR A 24 10.22 -6.60 4.09
C TYR A 24 10.24 -7.61 2.96
N ASP A 25 11.43 -8.11 2.64
CA ASP A 25 11.62 -9.23 1.73
C ASP A 25 11.88 -10.53 2.50
N THR A 26 11.44 -11.64 1.93
CA THR A 26 11.73 -13.00 2.43
C THR A 26 11.79 -14.00 1.28
N THR A 27 12.54 -15.08 1.45
CA THR A 27 12.56 -16.21 0.50
C THR A 27 11.88 -17.46 1.06
N ASP A 28 11.70 -17.52 2.39
CA ASP A 28 11.26 -18.72 3.12
C ASP A 28 10.09 -18.47 4.09
N PHE A 29 9.60 -17.22 4.20
CA PHE A 29 8.59 -16.77 5.15
C PHE A 29 8.95 -16.97 6.64
N LYS A 30 10.22 -17.19 6.95
CA LYS A 30 10.74 -17.33 8.32
C LYS A 30 11.70 -16.19 8.65
N THR A 31 12.57 -15.86 7.70
CA THR A 31 13.56 -14.79 7.84
C THR A 31 13.16 -13.60 6.97
N TYR A 32 13.13 -12.42 7.57
CA TYR A 32 12.68 -11.19 6.90
C TYR A 32 13.78 -10.14 6.92
N GLU A 33 14.06 -9.57 5.75
CA GLU A 33 15.01 -8.47 5.56
C GLU A 33 14.22 -7.18 5.36
N LYS A 34 14.39 -6.20 6.24
CA LYS A 34 13.74 -4.89 6.07
C LYS A 34 14.44 -4.11 4.97
N LEU A 35 13.66 -3.52 4.06
CA LEU A 35 14.20 -2.59 3.07
C LEU A 35 14.44 -1.21 3.71
N ASP A 36 15.42 -0.47 3.18
CA ASP A 36 15.68 0.92 3.55
C ASP A 36 14.60 1.87 3.01
N THR A 37 13.95 1.49 1.92
CA THR A 37 12.82 2.21 1.33
C THR A 37 11.52 1.90 2.07
N LEU A 38 10.55 2.79 1.90
CA LEU A 38 9.16 2.59 2.32
C LEU A 38 8.31 2.37 1.07
N LEU A 39 7.24 1.59 1.18
CA LEU A 39 6.27 1.45 0.10
C LEU A 39 5.66 2.82 -0.20
N HIS A 40 5.19 3.49 0.85
CA HIS A 40 4.65 4.83 0.78
C HIS A 40 4.69 5.51 2.16
N LYS A 41 4.56 6.84 2.16
CA LYS A 41 4.43 7.65 3.38
C LYS A 41 3.57 8.88 3.13
N VAL A 42 2.72 9.23 4.10
CA VAL A 42 1.89 10.43 4.02
C VAL A 42 2.00 11.23 5.33
N PRO A 43 2.42 12.50 5.28
CA PRO A 43 2.52 13.33 6.48
C PRO A 43 1.17 13.54 7.16
N ASN A 44 1.19 13.70 8.49
CA ASN A 44 0.05 14.08 9.32
C ASN A 44 -1.13 13.08 9.40
N THR A 45 -1.04 11.89 8.82
CA THR A 45 -2.09 10.86 8.88
C THR A 45 -2.08 10.03 10.16
N GLY A 46 -1.01 10.07 10.96
CA GLY A 46 -0.89 9.26 12.17
C GLY A 46 -0.52 7.80 11.90
N MET A 47 -1.01 6.88 12.72
CA MET A 47 -0.69 5.45 12.61
C MET A 47 -1.47 4.80 11.46
N TRP A 48 -0.76 4.08 10.60
CA TRP A 48 -1.38 3.20 9.60
C TRP A 48 -1.54 1.80 10.18
N GLU A 49 -2.78 1.36 10.35
CA GLU A 49 -3.17 -0.01 10.69
C GLU A 49 -3.61 -0.77 9.43
N CYS A 50 -3.63 -2.11 9.52
CA CYS A 50 -4.17 -3.01 8.49
C CYS A 50 -3.83 -2.59 7.04
N VAL A 51 -2.56 -2.27 6.77
CA VAL A 51 -2.12 -1.90 5.43
C VAL A 51 -2.37 -3.08 4.49
N ASP A 52 -3.04 -2.80 3.38
CA ASP A 52 -3.29 -3.76 2.31
C ASP A 52 -2.74 -3.21 1.00
N PHE A 53 -2.16 -4.11 0.20
CA PHE A 53 -1.47 -3.77 -1.03
C PHE A 53 -1.69 -4.85 -2.08
N TYR A 54 -2.40 -4.49 -3.15
CA TYR A 54 -2.80 -5.46 -4.16
C TYR A 54 -2.98 -4.84 -5.56
N PRO A 55 -2.82 -5.65 -6.62
CA PRO A 55 -2.99 -5.21 -8.00
C PRO A 55 -4.47 -5.20 -8.43
N VAL A 56 -4.79 -4.30 -9.36
CA VAL A 56 -6.07 -4.22 -10.07
C VAL A 56 -5.85 -4.10 -11.57
N SER A 57 -6.72 -4.73 -12.35
CA SER A 57 -6.66 -4.66 -13.82
C SER A 57 -7.20 -3.32 -14.31
N LYS A 58 -6.51 -2.71 -15.28
CA LYS A 58 -7.02 -1.52 -15.99
C LYS A 58 -8.08 -1.85 -17.05
N THR A 59 -8.16 -3.11 -17.47
CA THR A 59 -8.91 -3.51 -18.69
C THR A 59 -9.99 -4.56 -18.43
N LEU A 60 -9.90 -5.31 -17.31
CA LEU A 60 -10.82 -6.41 -16.99
C LEU A 60 -11.54 -6.17 -15.67
N VAL A 61 -12.80 -6.58 -15.59
CA VAL A 61 -13.60 -6.58 -14.34
C VAL A 61 -13.41 -7.93 -13.63
N LYS A 62 -12.17 -8.24 -13.27
CA LYS A 62 -11.78 -9.47 -12.55
C LYS A 62 -10.65 -9.17 -11.56
N GLY A 63 -10.64 -9.92 -10.45
CA GLY A 63 -9.52 -9.89 -9.51
C GLY A 63 -8.24 -10.43 -10.15
N LEU A 64 -7.10 -9.95 -9.65
CA LEU A 64 -5.77 -10.40 -10.04
C LEU A 64 -5.11 -11.13 -8.87
N ASP A 65 -4.22 -12.07 -9.18
CA ASP A 65 -3.31 -12.62 -8.16
C ASP A 65 -2.40 -11.50 -7.64
N THR A 66 -2.09 -11.53 -6.33
CA THR A 66 -1.36 -10.45 -5.65
C THR A 66 0.06 -10.24 -6.18
N SER A 67 0.63 -11.22 -6.88
CA SER A 67 1.95 -11.13 -7.49
C SER A 67 1.95 -10.56 -8.91
N VAL A 68 0.77 -10.25 -9.49
CA VAL A 68 0.67 -9.73 -10.86
C VAL A 68 1.15 -8.29 -10.92
N ASN A 69 2.08 -8.01 -11.83
CA ASN A 69 2.55 -6.67 -12.15
C ASN A 69 2.77 -6.55 -13.66
N GLY A 70 2.60 -5.35 -14.23
CA GLY A 70 2.79 -5.12 -15.66
C GLY A 70 2.09 -3.87 -16.20
N PRO A 71 2.19 -3.63 -17.52
CA PRO A 71 1.68 -2.42 -18.16
C PRO A 71 0.17 -2.19 -17.96
N ASP A 72 -0.62 -3.26 -17.84
CA ASP A 72 -2.09 -3.20 -17.71
C ASP A 72 -2.60 -3.28 -16.26
N VAL A 73 -1.70 -3.04 -15.30
CA VAL A 73 -1.96 -3.20 -13.86
C VAL A 73 -1.73 -1.88 -13.14
N LYS A 74 -2.61 -1.58 -12.19
CA LYS A 74 -2.40 -0.57 -11.14
C LYS A 74 -2.38 -1.25 -9.79
N HIS A 75 -1.89 -0.57 -8.77
CA HIS A 75 -1.86 -1.11 -7.41
C HIS A 75 -2.61 -0.18 -6.47
N VAL A 76 -3.39 -0.78 -5.58
CA VAL A 76 -4.07 -0.09 -4.49
C VAL A 76 -3.18 -0.17 -3.26
N VAL A 77 -2.98 0.97 -2.60
CA VAL A 77 -2.54 1.00 -1.20
C VAL A 77 -3.74 1.38 -0.38
N LYS A 78 -4.11 0.54 0.58
CA LYS A 78 -5.09 0.83 1.61
C LYS A 78 -4.43 0.87 2.97
N ALA A 79 -4.90 1.77 3.84
CA ALA A 79 -4.56 1.76 5.24
C ALA A 79 -5.78 2.17 6.08
N SER A 80 -5.89 1.54 7.24
CA SER A 80 -6.84 1.88 8.30
C SER A 80 -6.21 2.96 9.17
N MET A 81 -6.86 4.12 9.29
CA MET A 81 -6.32 5.24 10.06
C MET A 81 -6.75 5.12 11.53
N ASP A 82 -5.81 4.85 12.43
CA ASP A 82 -6.10 4.69 13.87
C ASP A 82 -6.77 5.95 14.46
N ASP A 83 -6.32 7.14 14.06
CA ASP A 83 -6.80 8.43 14.55
C ASP A 83 -8.29 8.68 14.21
N THR A 84 -8.76 8.22 13.04
CA THR A 84 -10.11 8.51 12.53
C THR A 84 -11.04 7.31 12.50
N ARG A 85 -10.50 6.08 12.63
CA ARG A 85 -11.22 4.81 12.47
C ARG A 85 -11.89 4.69 11.09
N ILE A 86 -11.18 5.12 10.05
CA ILE A 86 -11.65 5.09 8.66
C ILE A 86 -10.62 4.37 7.79
N ASP A 87 -11.13 3.53 6.91
CA ASP A 87 -10.34 2.88 5.86
C ASP A 87 -10.23 3.77 4.62
N HIS A 88 -8.99 4.10 4.26
CA HIS A 88 -8.68 4.92 3.11
C HIS A 88 -7.86 4.12 2.10
N TYR A 89 -8.09 4.38 0.82
CA TYR A 89 -7.29 3.79 -0.25
C TYR A 89 -6.98 4.81 -1.34
N ALA A 90 -5.88 4.56 -2.05
CA ALA A 90 -5.53 5.29 -3.26
C ALA A 90 -4.96 4.33 -4.31
N ILE A 91 -5.08 4.72 -5.57
CA ILE A 91 -4.64 3.94 -6.74
C ILE A 91 -3.35 4.57 -7.26
N GLY A 92 -2.40 3.73 -7.65
CA GLY A 92 -1.10 4.18 -8.10
C GLY A 92 -0.30 3.12 -8.82
N THR A 93 0.99 3.41 -9.00
CA THR A 93 1.95 2.56 -9.72
C THR A 93 3.02 2.04 -8.77
N TYR A 94 3.25 0.74 -8.78
CA TYR A 94 4.25 0.07 -7.96
C TYR A 94 5.53 -0.24 -8.73
N PHE A 95 6.67 0.08 -8.13
CA PHE A 95 8.00 -0.13 -8.66
C PHE A 95 8.71 -1.23 -7.87
N ASP A 96 8.68 -2.43 -8.41
CA ASP A 96 9.21 -3.61 -7.74
C ASP A 96 10.72 -3.55 -7.49
N SER A 97 11.47 -2.83 -8.34
CA SER A 97 12.92 -2.68 -8.26
C SER A 97 13.39 -2.07 -6.94
N ASN A 98 12.61 -1.15 -6.35
CA ASN A 98 12.96 -0.45 -5.11
C ASN A 98 11.86 -0.54 -4.04
N GLY A 99 10.77 -1.29 -4.30
CA GLY A 99 9.70 -1.51 -3.35
C GLY A 99 8.88 -0.26 -3.05
N THR A 100 8.84 0.72 -3.96
CA THR A 100 8.08 1.97 -3.78
C THR A 100 6.79 1.98 -4.58
N TRP A 101 5.83 2.78 -4.14
CA TRP A 101 4.57 3.01 -4.81
C TRP A 101 4.32 4.52 -4.91
N ILE A 102 3.78 4.96 -6.04
CA ILE A 102 3.49 6.38 -6.31
C ILE A 102 1.99 6.51 -6.61
N PRO A 103 1.24 7.38 -5.89
CA PRO A 103 -0.17 7.61 -6.17
C PRO A 103 -0.35 8.23 -7.55
N ASP A 104 -1.41 7.84 -8.27
CA ASP A 104 -1.75 8.45 -9.55
C ASP A 104 -2.21 9.91 -9.38
N ASP A 105 -2.87 10.22 -8.25
CA ASP A 105 -3.27 11.57 -7.86
C ASP A 105 -2.90 11.84 -6.38
N PRO A 106 -1.84 12.63 -6.12
CA PRO A 106 -1.42 12.98 -4.76
C PRO A 106 -2.45 13.82 -3.97
N THR A 107 -3.44 14.42 -4.64
CA THR A 107 -4.47 15.25 -3.97
C THR A 107 -5.58 14.43 -3.33
N ILE A 108 -5.59 13.11 -3.54
CA ILE A 108 -6.51 12.12 -2.92
C ILE A 108 -5.75 10.93 -2.30
N ASP A 109 -4.50 11.15 -1.89
CA ASP A 109 -3.58 10.14 -1.36
C ASP A 109 -4.05 9.51 -0.02
N VAL A 110 -3.56 8.32 0.31
CA VAL A 110 -4.04 7.50 1.43
C VAL A 110 -4.06 8.27 2.76
N GLY A 111 -5.25 8.37 3.36
CA GLY A 111 -5.43 8.92 4.70
C GLY A 111 -5.60 10.44 4.79
N ILE A 112 -5.51 11.16 3.68
CA ILE A 112 -5.84 12.61 3.68
C ILE A 112 -7.36 12.81 3.62
N SER A 113 -7.83 14.00 3.99
CA SER A 113 -9.27 14.28 4.12
C SER A 113 -10.08 14.07 2.84
N THR A 114 -9.46 14.25 1.66
CA THR A 114 -10.05 14.09 0.33
C THR A 114 -9.90 12.69 -0.26
N SER A 115 -9.26 11.76 0.45
CA SER A 115 -9.01 10.42 -0.07
C SER A 115 -10.26 9.56 -0.16
N LEU A 116 -10.20 8.59 -1.06
CA LEU A 116 -11.27 7.63 -1.28
C LEU A 116 -11.37 6.65 -0.11
N ARG A 117 -12.58 6.19 0.15
CA ARG A 117 -12.93 5.22 1.19
C ARG A 117 -13.70 4.08 0.55
N TYR A 118 -13.53 2.87 1.04
CA TYR A 118 -14.37 1.76 0.59
C TYR A 118 -15.83 1.96 0.98
N ASP A 119 -16.06 2.56 2.15
CA ASP A 119 -17.38 2.78 2.71
C ASP A 119 -17.41 4.11 3.49
N CYS A 120 -18.57 4.78 3.50
CA CYS A 120 -18.78 6.08 4.17
C CYS A 120 -19.55 5.97 5.51
N GLY A 121 -19.78 4.75 5.98
CA GLY A 121 -20.45 4.40 7.23
C GLY A 121 -19.48 3.83 8.28
N LYS A 122 -19.90 2.76 8.96
CA LYS A 122 -19.11 2.08 10.01
C LYS A 122 -18.41 0.85 9.42
N PHE A 123 -17.20 1.06 8.94
CA PHE A 123 -16.37 0.03 8.30
C PHE A 123 -14.89 0.26 8.67
N TYR A 124 -14.22 -0.78 9.17
CA TYR A 124 -12.82 -0.76 9.62
C TYR A 124 -12.22 -2.17 9.58
#